data_AF-A0A8T7M6T5-F1
#
_entry.id   AF-A0A8T7M6T5-F1
#
_cell.length_a   1.000
_cell.length_b   1.000
_cell.length_c   1.000
_cell.angle_alpha   90.00
_cell.angle_beta   90.00
_cell.angle_gamma   90.00
#
_symmetry.space_group_name_H-M   'P 1'
#
loop_
_entity.id
_entity.type
_entity.pdbx_description
1 polymer ?
#
loop_
_entity_poly.entity_id
_entity_poly.type
_entity_poly.pdbx_seq_one_letter_code
_entity_poly.pdbx_strand_id
1 'polypeptide(L)'
;MWRLHILLLLCMSALLRSLRLHIGLINEKGTPDSDTAYNVDELEYSHAVYARMESGREVDYYSFEAEAGFVPRLMLFVTTSAYNKRGFRVSMTLTGPGIPPEGLIPPAFAQPFNIMGADYMLLQSHYAPVPQSGQYKVRVDRITGEGVYAFCVGSGEGKVSEPEMLQRIMELLVSDN
;
A
#
# COMPACT_ATOMS: atom_id res chain seq x y z
N MET A 1 -36.68 17.24 20.13
CA MET A 1 -35.23 17.35 20.41
C MET A 1 -34.44 16.07 20.12
N TRP A 2 -34.94 14.87 20.48
CA TRP A 2 -34.28 13.57 20.21
C TRP A 2 -33.95 13.27 18.72
N ARG A 3 -34.85 13.62 17.78
CA ARG A 3 -34.64 13.38 16.34
C ARG A 3 -33.45 14.17 15.75
N LEU A 4 -33.16 15.36 16.28
CA LEU A 4 -32.02 16.17 15.85
C LEU A 4 -30.69 15.57 16.33
N HIS A 5 -30.68 14.98 17.54
CA HIS A 5 -29.50 14.31 18.10
C HIS A 5 -29.16 13.04 17.31
N ILE A 6 -30.16 12.25 16.90
CA ILE A 6 -29.96 11.08 16.03
C ILE A 6 -29.39 11.50 14.67
N LEU A 7 -29.92 12.56 14.07
CA LEU A 7 -29.44 13.03 12.77
C LEU A 7 -27.99 13.54 12.86
N LEU A 8 -27.63 14.24 13.95
CA LEU A 8 -26.28 14.74 14.18
C LEU A 8 -25.29 13.59 14.43
N LEU A 9 -25.68 12.57 15.21
CA LEU A 9 -24.90 11.35 15.42
C LEU A 9 -24.72 10.56 14.10
N LEU A 10 -25.75 10.47 13.27
CA LEU A 10 -25.66 9.83 11.95
C LEU A 10 -24.71 10.60 11.02
N CYS A 11 -24.83 11.93 10.94
CA CYS A 11 -23.92 12.77 10.15
C CYS A 11 -22.48 12.70 10.66
N MET A 12 -22.26 12.73 11.98
CA MET A 12 -20.92 12.56 12.55
C MET A 12 -20.35 11.17 12.31
N SER A 13 -21.17 10.12 12.44
CA SER A 13 -20.73 8.75 12.15
C SER A 13 -20.44 8.54 10.67
N ALA A 14 -21.19 9.21 9.77
CA ALA A 14 -20.93 9.20 8.34
C ALA A 14 -19.64 9.98 8.00
N LEU A 15 -19.41 11.14 8.61
CA LEU A 15 -18.15 11.88 8.47
C LEU A 15 -16.94 11.09 8.99
N LEU A 16 -17.07 10.43 10.15
CA LEU A 16 -16.02 9.60 10.73
C LEU A 16 -15.77 8.32 9.92
N ARG A 17 -16.79 7.78 9.25
CA ARG A 17 -16.63 6.69 8.28
C ARG A 17 -15.89 7.17 7.03
N SER A 18 -16.17 8.37 6.53
CA SER A 18 -15.45 8.95 5.38
C SER A 18 -13.97 9.26 5.67
N LEU A 19 -13.57 9.30 6.94
CA LEU A 19 -12.16 9.45 7.36
C LEU A 19 -11.43 8.11 7.53
N ARG A 20 -12.09 6.97 7.26
CA ARG A 20 -11.47 5.64 7.26
C ARG A 20 -10.51 5.49 6.09
N LEU A 21 -9.31 5.97 6.33
CA LEU A 21 -8.15 5.80 5.47
C LEU A 21 -7.54 4.41 5.66
N HIS A 22 -6.64 4.07 4.76
CA HIS A 22 -5.75 2.92 4.92
C HIS A 22 -4.98 3.04 6.25
N ILE A 23 -4.65 1.91 6.86
CA ILE A 23 -3.70 1.88 7.97
C ILE A 23 -2.32 2.17 7.36
N GLY A 24 -1.82 3.38 7.60
CA GLY A 24 -0.51 3.82 7.19
C GLY A 24 0.55 3.12 8.03
N LEU A 25 1.54 2.53 7.36
CA LEU A 25 2.68 1.88 7.96
C LEU A 25 3.95 2.43 7.31
N ILE A 26 5.08 2.37 8.02
CA ILE A 26 6.37 2.79 7.48
C ILE A 26 7.34 1.61 7.56
N ASN A 27 7.91 1.23 6.41
CA ASN A 27 9.00 0.27 6.30
C ASN A 27 10.34 1.01 6.11
N GLU A 28 10.73 1.75 7.15
CA GLU A 28 11.91 2.64 7.17
C GLU A 28 13.20 1.87 6.91
N LYS A 29 13.38 0.72 7.59
CA LYS A 29 14.58 -0.11 7.48
C LYS A 29 14.66 -0.90 6.18
N GLY A 30 13.52 -1.07 5.52
CA GLY A 30 13.39 -1.96 4.40
C GLY A 30 13.45 -3.41 4.77
N THR A 31 13.10 -4.22 3.78
CA THR A 31 13.03 -5.66 3.92
C THR A 31 13.65 -6.29 2.68
N PRO A 32 14.97 -6.15 2.49
CA PRO A 32 15.66 -6.63 1.29
C PRO A 32 15.79 -8.15 1.22
N ASP A 33 15.51 -8.85 2.32
CA ASP A 33 15.51 -10.31 2.40
C ASP A 33 14.08 -10.85 2.42
N SER A 34 13.83 -11.85 1.58
CA SER A 34 12.55 -12.56 1.46
C SER A 34 12.21 -13.34 2.72
N ASP A 35 13.20 -13.82 3.47
CA ASP A 35 12.99 -14.60 4.69
C ASP A 35 12.57 -13.72 5.88
N THR A 36 12.86 -12.42 5.80
CA THR A 36 12.43 -11.41 6.77
C THR A 36 11.47 -10.39 6.16
N ALA A 37 10.62 -10.85 5.24
CA ALA A 37 9.63 -10.00 4.57
C ALA A 37 8.73 -9.27 5.58
N TYR A 38 8.41 -8.00 5.31
CA TYR A 38 7.53 -7.20 6.16
C TYR A 38 6.16 -7.82 6.15
N ASN A 39 5.74 -8.37 7.30
CA ASN A 39 4.46 -9.03 7.41
C ASN A 39 3.32 -8.00 7.57
N VAL A 40 2.28 -8.14 6.75
CA VAL A 40 1.07 -7.33 6.82
C VAL A 40 -0.09 -8.21 7.28
N ASP A 41 -0.48 -8.00 8.54
CA ASP A 41 -1.59 -8.70 9.19
C ASP A 41 -2.94 -8.03 8.90
N GLU A 42 -4.04 -8.62 9.39
CA GLU A 42 -5.41 -8.06 9.35
C GLU A 42 -5.86 -7.61 7.95
N LEU A 43 -5.72 -8.48 6.94
CA LEU A 43 -6.04 -8.15 5.54
C LEU A 43 -7.49 -7.73 5.28
N GLU A 44 -8.40 -7.93 6.23
CA GLU A 44 -9.74 -7.35 6.22
C GLU A 44 -9.74 -5.81 6.12
N TYR A 45 -8.66 -5.17 6.57
CA TYR A 45 -8.41 -3.74 6.42
C TYR A 45 -7.34 -3.48 5.36
N SER A 46 -7.50 -2.39 4.60
CA SER A 46 -6.43 -1.96 3.71
C SER A 46 -5.33 -1.23 4.48
N HIS A 47 -4.10 -1.68 4.26
CA HIS A 47 -2.86 -1.10 4.74
C HIS A 47 -2.17 -0.36 3.59
N ALA A 48 -1.48 0.73 3.90
CA ALA A 48 -0.60 1.46 2.98
C ALA A 48 0.78 1.53 3.62
N VAL A 49 1.71 0.71 3.13
CA VAL A 49 3.09 0.66 3.62
C VAL A 49 3.95 1.60 2.79
N TYR A 50 4.47 2.64 3.42
CA TYR A 50 5.38 3.61 2.82
C TYR A 50 6.82 3.19 3.04
N ALA A 51 7.61 3.24 1.99
CA ALA A 51 9.00 2.83 2.01
C ALA A 51 9.84 3.70 1.07
N ARG A 52 11.11 3.85 1.40
CA ARG A 52 12.08 4.59 0.59
C ARG A 52 13.08 3.64 -0.04
N MET A 53 13.29 3.78 -1.34
CA MET A 53 14.33 3.07 -2.07
C MET A 53 15.42 4.05 -2.52
N GLU A 54 16.64 3.77 -2.07
CA GLU A 54 17.85 4.58 -2.28
C GLU A 54 18.92 3.68 -2.91
N SER A 55 20.05 4.25 -3.35
CA SER A 55 21.21 3.47 -3.77
C SER A 55 21.58 2.41 -2.72
N GLY A 56 21.68 1.14 -3.15
CA GLY A 56 21.94 0.01 -2.26
C GLY A 56 20.70 -0.67 -1.67
N ARG A 57 19.50 -0.12 -1.91
CA ARG A 57 18.20 -0.73 -1.57
C ARG A 57 17.37 -0.93 -2.84
N GLU A 58 17.63 -2.05 -3.50
CA GLU A 58 17.01 -2.39 -4.79
C GLU A 58 15.67 -3.11 -4.66
N VAL A 59 15.38 -3.69 -3.50
CA VAL A 59 14.22 -4.55 -3.30
C VAL A 59 13.68 -4.42 -1.88
N ASP A 60 12.37 -4.54 -1.75
CA ASP A 60 11.68 -4.79 -0.49
C ASP A 60 10.71 -5.97 -0.66
N TYR A 61 10.63 -6.82 0.36
CA TYR A 61 9.72 -7.95 0.42
C TYR A 61 8.64 -7.71 1.47
N TYR A 62 7.41 -7.99 1.09
CA TYR A 62 6.22 -7.99 1.95
C TYR A 62 5.62 -9.39 1.98
N SER A 63 5.00 -9.77 3.09
CA SER A 63 4.28 -11.04 3.21
C SER A 63 2.90 -10.85 3.83
N PHE A 64 1.99 -11.75 3.50
CA PHE A 64 0.67 -11.83 4.13
C PHE A 64 0.13 -13.25 4.02
N GLU A 65 -0.74 -13.65 4.94
CA GLU A 65 -1.49 -14.90 4.85
C GLU A 65 -2.89 -14.65 4.31
N ALA A 66 -3.36 -15.52 3.42
CA ALA A 66 -4.70 -15.42 2.85
C ALA A 66 -5.31 -16.80 2.68
N GLU A 67 -6.63 -16.87 2.84
CA GLU A 67 -7.42 -18.06 2.53
C GLU A 67 -7.75 -18.15 1.04
N ALA A 68 -7.89 -19.36 0.51
CA ALA A 68 -8.32 -19.58 -0.87
C ALA A 68 -9.62 -18.82 -1.18
N GLY A 69 -9.63 -18.07 -2.28
CA GLY A 69 -10.76 -17.23 -2.68
C GLY A 69 -10.79 -15.83 -2.04
N PHE A 70 -9.92 -15.53 -1.07
CA PHE A 70 -9.73 -14.16 -0.58
C PHE A 70 -9.26 -13.24 -1.71
N VAL A 71 -9.82 -12.02 -1.80
CA VAL A 71 -9.52 -11.07 -2.88
C VAL A 71 -8.71 -9.89 -2.33
N PRO A 72 -7.37 -9.99 -2.29
CA PRO A 72 -6.54 -8.86 -1.90
C PRO A 72 -6.56 -7.79 -2.99
N ARG A 73 -6.62 -6.53 -2.58
CA ARG A 73 -6.31 -5.37 -3.42
C ARG A 73 -4.85 -5.00 -3.21
N LEU A 74 -4.00 -5.32 -4.17
CA LEU A 74 -2.61 -4.89 -4.22
C LEU A 74 -2.50 -3.65 -5.10
N MET A 75 -1.88 -2.58 -4.60
CA MET A 75 -1.65 -1.36 -5.39
C MET A 75 -0.26 -0.79 -5.09
N LEU A 76 0.43 -0.34 -6.13
CA LEU A 76 1.75 0.26 -6.01
C LEU A 76 1.74 1.70 -6.51
N PHE A 77 2.06 2.63 -5.61
CA PHE A 77 2.07 4.06 -5.89
C PHE A 77 3.47 4.64 -5.72
N VAL A 78 3.75 5.70 -6.47
CA VAL A 78 4.88 6.61 -6.23
C VAL A 78 4.38 8.05 -6.25
N THR A 79 5.07 8.98 -5.59
CA THR A 79 4.66 10.39 -5.69
C THR A 79 4.79 10.90 -7.13
N THR A 80 3.89 11.79 -7.55
CA THR A 80 3.93 12.37 -8.90
C THR A 80 5.25 13.12 -9.16
N SER A 81 5.82 13.76 -8.12
CA SER A 81 7.13 14.40 -8.16
C SER A 81 8.26 13.39 -8.40
N ALA A 82 8.30 12.28 -7.63
CA ALA A 82 9.25 11.20 -7.83
C ALA A 82 9.18 10.63 -9.25
N TYR A 83 7.96 10.39 -9.74
CA TYR A 83 7.73 9.80 -11.05
C TYR A 83 8.14 10.74 -12.20
N ASN A 84 7.67 11.98 -12.20
CA ASN A 84 7.86 12.90 -13.33
C ASN A 84 9.20 13.63 -13.32
N LYS A 85 9.69 14.04 -12.14
CA LYS A 85 10.90 14.88 -12.04
C LYS A 85 12.16 14.06 -11.82
N ARG A 86 12.09 13.04 -10.97
CA ARG A 86 13.25 12.21 -10.58
C ARG A 86 13.35 10.88 -11.33
N GLY A 87 12.33 10.55 -12.14
CA GLY A 87 12.32 9.32 -12.91
C GLY A 87 12.23 8.06 -12.06
N PHE A 88 11.80 8.15 -10.80
CA PHE A 88 11.69 7.00 -9.91
C PHE A 88 10.64 6.01 -10.41
N ARG A 89 11.00 4.74 -10.53
CA ARG A 89 10.13 3.65 -10.99
C ARG A 89 10.35 2.43 -10.13
N VAL A 90 9.24 1.80 -9.76
CA VAL A 90 9.20 0.53 -9.03
C VAL A 90 8.22 -0.44 -9.70
N SER A 91 8.40 -1.72 -9.48
CA SER A 91 7.52 -2.79 -9.95
C SER A 91 7.22 -3.77 -8.81
N MET A 92 6.05 -4.39 -8.80
CA MET A 92 5.71 -5.47 -7.88
C MET A 92 5.53 -6.81 -8.59
N THR A 93 5.95 -7.88 -7.91
CA THR A 93 5.72 -9.28 -8.28
C THR A 93 5.10 -10.02 -7.09
N LEU A 94 3.99 -10.70 -7.32
CA LEU A 94 3.30 -11.53 -6.32
C LEU A 94 3.72 -13.01 -6.49
N THR A 95 4.04 -13.67 -5.39
CA THR A 95 4.35 -15.11 -5.34
C THR A 95 3.58 -15.76 -4.19
N GLY A 96 3.33 -17.06 -4.30
CA GLY A 96 2.62 -17.81 -3.27
C GLY A 96 2.00 -19.10 -3.80
N PRO A 97 1.27 -19.84 -2.94
CA PRO A 97 0.57 -21.07 -3.31
C PRO A 97 -0.32 -20.88 -4.54
N GLY A 98 -0.23 -21.80 -5.51
CA GLY A 98 -1.03 -21.76 -6.74
C GLY A 98 -0.69 -20.64 -7.74
N ILE A 99 0.29 -19.79 -7.46
CA ILE A 99 0.86 -18.83 -8.42
C ILE A 99 2.06 -19.50 -9.12
N PRO A 100 2.31 -19.25 -10.42
CA PRO A 100 3.47 -19.80 -11.11
C PRO A 100 4.80 -19.46 -10.40
N PRO A 101 5.84 -20.32 -10.48
CA PRO A 101 7.11 -20.10 -9.79
C PRO A 101 7.82 -18.79 -10.15
N GLU A 102 7.64 -18.31 -11.38
CA GLU A 102 8.14 -17.02 -11.87
C GLU A 102 7.43 -15.81 -11.23
N GLY A 103 6.31 -16.04 -10.56
CA GLY A 103 5.46 -15.03 -9.96
C GLY A 103 4.47 -14.40 -10.93
N LEU A 104 3.48 -13.73 -10.37
CA LEU A 104 2.52 -12.91 -11.09
C LEU A 104 2.99 -11.45 -11.07
N ILE A 105 3.25 -10.88 -12.25
CA ILE A 105 3.56 -9.47 -12.40
C ILE A 105 2.27 -8.75 -12.87
N PRO A 106 1.65 -7.91 -12.03
CA PRO A 106 0.47 -7.17 -12.45
C PRO A 106 0.79 -6.21 -13.61
N PRO A 107 -0.15 -5.94 -14.53
CA PRO A 107 0.09 -5.04 -15.66
C PRO A 107 0.57 -3.67 -15.20
N ALA A 108 1.64 -3.18 -15.82
CA ALA A 108 2.15 -1.85 -15.58
C ALA A 108 1.32 -0.81 -16.33
N PHE A 109 0.98 0.27 -15.65
CA PHE A 109 0.35 1.47 -16.19
C PHE A 109 0.85 2.69 -15.42
N ALA A 110 0.36 3.88 -15.75
CA ALA A 110 0.69 5.09 -15.01
C ALA A 110 -0.55 5.99 -14.96
N GLN A 111 -1.29 5.89 -13.86
CA GLN A 111 -2.53 6.65 -13.68
C GLN A 111 -2.36 7.66 -12.53
N PRO A 112 -2.60 8.96 -12.76
CA PRO A 112 -2.63 9.94 -11.69
C PRO A 112 -3.69 9.58 -10.65
N PHE A 113 -3.34 9.73 -9.38
CA PHE A 113 -4.20 9.44 -8.26
C PHE A 113 -3.95 10.45 -7.14
N ASN A 114 -5.01 10.94 -6.49
CA ASN A 114 -4.88 11.84 -5.35
C ASN A 114 -5.31 11.12 -4.07
N ILE A 115 -4.44 11.12 -3.06
CA ILE A 115 -4.71 10.55 -1.73
C ILE A 115 -4.48 11.66 -0.72
N MET A 116 -5.53 12.09 -0.03
CA MET A 116 -5.46 13.11 1.02
C MET A 116 -4.76 14.41 0.60
N GLY A 117 -4.93 14.86 -0.66
CA GLY A 117 -4.29 16.07 -1.16
C GLY A 117 -2.83 15.90 -1.59
N ALA A 118 -2.26 14.69 -1.47
CA ALA A 118 -0.98 14.34 -2.08
C ALA A 118 -1.21 13.64 -3.44
N ASP A 119 -0.40 14.03 -4.43
CA ASP A 119 -0.47 13.50 -5.79
C ASP A 119 0.49 12.33 -5.98
N TYR A 120 -0.07 11.23 -6.48
CA TYR A 120 0.61 9.98 -6.77
C TYR A 120 0.40 9.54 -8.22
N MET A 121 1.27 8.64 -8.67
CA MET A 121 1.06 7.79 -9.82
C MET A 121 0.83 6.37 -9.34
N LEU A 122 -0.34 5.80 -9.65
CA LEU A 122 -0.61 4.37 -9.52
C LEU A 122 0.08 3.66 -10.69
N LEU A 123 1.00 2.75 -10.36
CA LEU A 123 1.85 2.06 -11.34
C LEU A 123 1.35 0.67 -11.68
N GLN A 124 0.87 -0.07 -10.68
CA GLN A 124 0.35 -1.42 -10.84
C GLN A 124 -0.78 -1.65 -9.84
N SER A 125 -1.75 -2.46 -10.25
CA SER A 125 -2.80 -2.95 -9.37
C SER A 125 -3.13 -4.41 -9.67
N HIS A 126 -3.46 -5.15 -8.62
CA HIS A 126 -3.96 -6.51 -8.73
C HIS A 126 -5.14 -6.69 -7.78
N TYR A 127 -6.23 -7.24 -8.32
CA TYR A 127 -7.47 -7.47 -7.59
C TYR A 127 -8.13 -8.73 -8.14
N ALA A 128 -7.70 -9.88 -7.62
CA ALA A 128 -8.21 -11.18 -8.01
C ALA A 128 -8.17 -12.13 -6.80
N PRO A 129 -9.05 -13.15 -6.74
CA PRO A 129 -9.01 -14.15 -5.69
C PRO A 129 -7.67 -14.91 -5.70
N VAL A 130 -7.12 -15.15 -4.52
CA VAL A 130 -5.95 -16.01 -4.37
C VAL A 130 -6.35 -17.48 -4.59
N PRO A 131 -5.54 -18.28 -5.31
CA PRO A 131 -5.96 -19.61 -5.75
C PRO A 131 -5.94 -20.67 -4.64
N GLN A 132 -5.10 -20.50 -3.61
CA GLN A 132 -4.93 -21.47 -2.52
C GLN A 132 -4.70 -20.76 -1.18
N SER A 133 -5.00 -21.41 -0.06
CA SER A 133 -4.68 -20.86 1.26
C SER A 133 -3.17 -20.94 1.53
N GLY A 134 -2.62 -19.93 2.20
CA GLY A 134 -1.25 -19.94 2.70
C GLY A 134 -0.57 -18.58 2.66
N GLN A 135 0.76 -18.59 2.77
CA GLN A 135 1.57 -17.39 2.79
C GLN A 135 1.92 -16.92 1.38
N TYR A 136 1.60 -15.67 1.10
CA TYR A 136 1.96 -14.96 -0.12
C TYR A 136 3.08 -13.96 0.17
N LYS A 137 3.92 -13.70 -0.84
CA LYS A 137 4.96 -12.70 -0.79
C LYS A 137 4.85 -11.74 -1.97
N VAL A 138 5.02 -10.45 -1.70
CA VAL A 138 5.15 -9.40 -2.72
C VAL A 138 6.57 -8.88 -2.69
N ARG A 139 7.25 -8.98 -3.83
CA ARG A 139 8.54 -8.35 -4.07
C ARG A 139 8.29 -7.03 -4.76
N VAL A 140 8.78 -5.92 -4.19
CA VAL A 140 8.82 -4.62 -4.85
C VAL A 140 10.26 -4.35 -5.27
N ASP A 141 10.48 -4.15 -6.56
CA ASP A 141 11.78 -3.90 -7.16
C ASP A 141 11.92 -2.44 -7.58
N ARG A 142 13.08 -1.85 -7.27
CA ARG A 142 13.51 -0.57 -7.84
C ARG A 142 13.95 -0.81 -9.28
N ILE A 143 13.31 -0.10 -10.22
CA ILE A 143 13.65 -0.18 -11.64
C ILE A 143 14.64 0.93 -12.01
N THR A 144 14.40 2.15 -11.52
CA THR A 144 15.29 3.29 -11.73
C THR A 144 14.95 4.43 -10.75
N GLY A 145 15.88 5.35 -10.58
CA GLY A 145 15.77 6.51 -9.70
C GLY A 145 15.73 6.13 -8.22
N GLU A 146 15.53 7.12 -7.37
CA GLU A 146 15.37 6.97 -5.93
C GLU A 146 14.12 7.72 -5.51
N GLY A 147 13.45 7.22 -4.47
CA GLY A 147 12.27 7.89 -3.95
C GLY A 147 11.44 7.06 -3.01
N VAL A 148 10.29 7.62 -2.65
CA VAL A 148 9.30 6.96 -1.79
C VAL A 148 8.20 6.34 -2.65
N TYR A 149 7.85 5.11 -2.31
CA TYR A 149 6.68 4.42 -2.84
C TYR A 149 5.72 4.08 -1.69
N ALA A 150 4.46 3.83 -2.05
CA ALA A 150 3.47 3.26 -1.16
C ALA A 150 2.93 1.96 -1.76
N PHE A 151 3.05 0.86 -1.01
CA PHE A 151 2.45 -0.42 -1.34
C PHE A 151 1.20 -0.62 -0.50
N CYS A 152 0.05 -0.79 -1.14
CA CYS A 152 -1.20 -1.05 -0.45
C CYS A 152 -1.64 -2.51 -0.62
N VAL A 153 -2.15 -3.11 0.46
CA VAL A 153 -2.66 -4.48 0.51
C VAL A 153 -3.86 -4.58 1.47
N GLY A 154 -4.81 -5.46 1.16
CA GLY A 154 -6.02 -5.73 1.97
C GLY A 154 -7.30 -5.78 1.12
N SER A 155 -8.45 -6.13 1.72
CA SER A 155 -9.72 -6.30 1.00
C SER A 155 -10.78 -5.23 1.30
N GLY A 156 -10.63 -4.46 2.38
CA GLY A 156 -11.61 -3.47 2.84
C GLY A 156 -11.07 -2.05 2.95
N GLU A 157 -11.94 -1.11 3.33
CA GLU A 157 -11.51 0.22 3.78
C GLU A 157 -10.71 0.08 5.10
N GLY A 158 -9.63 0.85 5.27
CA GLY A 158 -8.75 0.71 6.43
C GLY A 158 -9.34 1.26 7.74
N LYS A 159 -8.58 1.08 8.83
CA LYS A 159 -8.77 1.85 10.08
C LYS A 159 -8.05 3.19 9.94
N VAL A 160 -8.56 4.21 10.63
CA VAL A 160 -7.88 5.51 10.71
C VAL A 160 -6.48 5.29 11.28
N SER A 161 -5.47 5.75 10.55
CA SER A 161 -4.09 5.74 11.03
C SER A 161 -3.95 6.61 12.27
N GLU A 162 -3.12 6.18 13.22
CA GLU A 162 -2.81 6.99 14.38
C GLU A 162 -2.17 8.34 13.95
N PRO A 163 -2.52 9.48 14.58
CA PRO A 163 -2.04 10.80 14.16
C PRO A 163 -0.52 10.91 14.06
N GLU A 164 0.22 10.28 14.97
CA GLU A 164 1.69 10.25 14.96
C GLU A 164 2.24 9.54 13.72
N MET A 165 1.59 8.45 13.29
CA MET A 165 1.97 7.72 12.08
C MET A 165 1.70 8.56 10.83
N LEU A 166 0.55 9.24 10.77
CA LEU A 166 0.23 10.17 9.70
C LEU A 166 1.29 11.27 9.59
N GLN A 167 1.70 11.85 10.72
CA GLN A 167 2.76 12.86 10.73
C GLN A 167 4.07 12.31 10.16
N ARG A 168 4.51 11.11 10.59
CA ARG A 168 5.73 10.48 10.06
C ARG A 168 5.65 10.19 8.56
N ILE A 169 4.49 9.75 8.08
CA ILE A 169 4.25 9.54 6.64
C ILE A 169 4.40 10.86 5.90
N MET A 170 3.82 11.94 6.42
CA MET A 170 3.95 13.27 5.81
C MET A 170 5.40 13.76 5.80
N GLU A 171 6.16 13.54 6.86
CA GLU A 171 7.60 13.88 6.93
C GLU A 171 8.42 13.10 5.90
N LEU A 172 8.12 11.81 5.72
CA LEU A 172 8.75 10.96 4.71
C LEU A 172 8.45 11.43 3.28
N LEU A 173 7.21 11.83 3.01
CA LEU A 173 6.77 12.33 1.69
C LEU A 173 7.29 13.74 1.39
N VAL A 174 7.40 14.61 2.40
CA VAL A 174 7.96 15.96 2.24
C VAL A 174 9.45 15.90 1.95
N SER A 175 10.19 15.04 2.65
CA SER A 175 11.63 14.84 2.38
C SER A 175 11.92 14.15 1.04
N ASP A 176 10.89 13.67 0.35
CA ASP A 176 10.97 13.08 -0.98
C ASP A 176 10.66 14.09 -2.12
N ASN A 177 10.14 15.28 -1.80
CA ASN A 177 9.82 16.33 -2.77
C ASN A 177 10.98 17.31 -2.99
#